data_AF-A0A931SA74-F1
#
_entry.id   AF-A0A931SA74-F1
#
_cell.length_a   1.000
_cell.length_b   1.000
_cell.length_c   1.000
_cell.angle_alpha   90.00
_cell.angle_beta   90.00
_cell.angle_gamma   90.00
#
_symmetry.space_group_name_H-M   'P 1'
#
loop_
_entity.id
_entity.type
_entity.pdbx_description
1 polymer ?
#
loop_
_entity_poly.entity_id
_entity_poly.type
_entity_poly.pdbx_seq_one_letter_code
_entity_poly.pdbx_strand_id
1 'polypeptide(L)'
;MSPVAVSSASPDWTRWLNVLSDLNYDPASGVAPHKPLLLLVVCDLVEEDKLAGAILHRDGDLVFRFSSYWRIVAERRRTKPDVRLPFFHLRTEGVWQPLEADGRPAEDRNRAVLAQLDVPFLVCLTNADFRTLAR
;
A
#
# COMPACT_ATOMS: atom_id res chain seq x y z
N MET A 1 -15.55 10.16 29.50
CA MET A 1 -15.06 9.60 28.24
C MET A 1 -15.84 10.25 27.12
N SER A 2 -15.30 11.35 26.59
CA SER A 2 -15.94 12.09 25.50
C SER A 2 -15.71 11.35 24.18
N PRO A 3 -16.67 11.38 23.24
CA PRO A 3 -16.44 10.88 21.90
C PRO A 3 -15.34 11.73 21.28
N VAL A 4 -14.32 11.09 20.71
CA VAL A 4 -13.36 11.77 19.83
C VAL A 4 -14.19 12.31 18.67
N ALA A 5 -14.46 13.61 18.71
CA ALA A 5 -15.02 14.31 17.57
C ALA A 5 -14.00 14.09 16.44
N VAL A 6 -14.42 13.36 15.40
CA VAL A 6 -13.78 13.41 14.09
C VAL A 6 -14.00 14.84 13.58
N SER A 7 -13.22 15.77 14.11
CA SER A 7 -13.14 17.15 13.67
C SER A 7 -12.58 17.09 12.27
N SER A 8 -13.33 17.60 11.29
CA SER A 8 -13.04 17.65 9.85
C SER A 8 -11.69 17.03 9.48
N ALA A 9 -11.69 15.75 9.12
CA ALA A 9 -10.47 15.08 8.67
C ALA A 9 -9.76 16.00 7.67
N SER A 10 -8.46 16.22 7.84
CA SER A 10 -7.70 17.11 6.96
C SER A 10 -8.01 16.79 5.49
N PRO A 11 -7.99 17.77 4.56
CA PRO A 11 -8.27 17.50 3.15
C PRO A 11 -7.45 16.34 2.59
N ASP A 12 -6.20 16.19 3.04
CA ASP A 12 -5.33 15.06 2.70
C ASP A 12 -5.82 13.73 3.29
N TRP A 13 -6.25 13.70 4.56
CA TRP A 13 -6.83 12.48 5.14
C TRP A 13 -8.09 12.05 4.40
N THR A 14 -9.00 12.99 4.14
CA THR A 14 -10.24 12.69 3.41
C THR A 14 -9.92 12.14 2.03
N ARG A 15 -8.99 12.78 1.30
CA ARG A 15 -8.52 12.29 0.01
C ARG A 15 -7.94 10.88 0.09
N TRP A 16 -6.98 10.64 0.99
CA TRP A 16 -6.29 9.36 1.04
C TRP A 16 -7.16 8.23 1.57
N LEU A 17 -8.04 8.48 2.55
CA LEU A 17 -9.02 7.48 2.99
C LEU A 17 -9.99 7.10 1.88
N ASN A 18 -10.42 8.06 1.05
CA ASN A 18 -11.24 7.77 -0.14
C ASN A 18 -10.46 6.91 -1.15
N VAL A 19 -9.21 7.26 -1.45
CA VAL A 19 -8.35 6.46 -2.36
C VAL A 19 -8.20 5.02 -1.84
N LEU A 20 -7.96 4.84 -0.55
CA LEU A 20 -7.81 3.51 0.06
C LEU A 20 -9.11 2.70 0.05
N SER A 21 -10.26 3.37 0.12
CA SER A 21 -11.59 2.73 0.09
C SER A 21 -12.01 2.33 -1.33
N ASP A 22 -11.59 3.08 -2.35
CA ASP A 22 -11.99 2.93 -3.75
C ASP A 22 -10.89 2.36 -4.66
N LEU A 23 -9.97 1.55 -4.11
CA LEU A 23 -8.89 0.95 -4.88
C LEU A 23 -9.40 0.13 -6.07
N ASN A 24 -8.87 0.40 -7.27
CA ASN A 24 -9.27 -0.37 -8.46
C ASN A 24 -8.83 -1.83 -8.33
N TYR A 25 -9.78 -2.74 -8.56
CA TYR A 25 -9.55 -4.18 -8.64
C TYR A 25 -10.14 -4.76 -9.92
N ASP A 26 -9.52 -5.82 -10.43
CA ASP A 26 -10.05 -6.58 -11.57
C ASP A 26 -11.02 -7.66 -11.07
N PRO A 27 -12.33 -7.58 -11.33
CA PRO A 27 -13.31 -8.56 -10.89
C PRO A 27 -13.09 -9.95 -11.50
N ALA A 28 -12.45 -10.05 -12.68
CA ALA A 28 -12.17 -11.33 -13.34
C ALA A 28 -11.05 -12.12 -12.64
N SER A 29 -10.14 -11.44 -11.94
CA SER A 29 -9.02 -12.05 -11.21
C SER A 29 -9.42 -12.73 -9.88
N GLY A 30 -10.71 -12.64 -9.52
CA GLY A 30 -11.22 -13.04 -8.22
C GLY A 30 -10.98 -11.97 -7.16
N VAL A 31 -11.79 -11.98 -6.10
CA VAL A 31 -11.84 -10.93 -5.05
C VAL A 31 -10.65 -11.01 -4.07
N ALA A 32 -9.44 -11.27 -4.55
CA ALA A 32 -8.27 -11.25 -3.67
C ALA A 32 -7.76 -9.80 -3.50
N PRO A 33 -7.70 -9.26 -2.27
CA PRO A 33 -7.36 -7.86 -2.04
C PRO A 33 -5.85 -7.61 -2.11
N HIS A 34 -5.22 -7.87 -3.27
CA HIS A 34 -3.76 -7.75 -3.43
C HIS A 34 -3.24 -6.35 -3.06
N LYS A 35 -3.89 -5.29 -3.56
CA LYS A 35 -3.51 -3.90 -3.26
C LYS A 35 -3.74 -3.56 -1.78
N PRO A 36 -4.94 -3.80 -1.19
CA PRO A 36 -5.14 -3.57 0.25
C PRO A 36 -4.12 -4.30 1.14
N LEU A 37 -3.80 -5.57 0.86
CA LEU A 37 -2.82 -6.31 1.66
C LEU A 37 -1.42 -5.68 1.62
N LEU A 38 -0.98 -5.22 0.44
CA LEU A 38 0.31 -4.53 0.35
C LEU A 38 0.29 -3.20 1.10
N LEU A 39 -0.84 -2.49 1.10
CA LEU A 39 -0.98 -1.23 1.84
C LEU A 39 -0.98 -1.45 3.36
N LEU A 40 -1.58 -2.53 3.86
CA LEU A 40 -1.48 -2.92 5.27
C LEU A 40 -0.01 -3.16 5.67
N VAL A 41 0.75 -3.88 4.84
CA VAL A 41 2.19 -4.08 5.06
C VAL A 41 2.94 -2.74 5.09
N VAL A 42 2.57 -1.78 4.24
CA VAL A 42 3.19 -0.44 4.24
C VAL A 42 2.85 0.34 5.51
N CYS A 43 1.61 0.26 6.01
CA CYS A 43 1.23 0.83 7.31
C CYS A 43 2.11 0.29 8.44
N ASP A 44 2.34 -1.03 8.47
CA ASP A 44 3.21 -1.67 9.48
C ASP A 44 4.67 -1.22 9.32
N LEU A 45 5.19 -1.13 8.10
CA LEU A 45 6.56 -0.68 7.86
C LEU A 45 6.78 0.77 8.31
N VAL A 46 5.79 1.64 8.11
CA VAL A 46 5.84 3.02 8.62
C VAL A 46 5.71 3.06 10.14
N GLU A 47 4.82 2.25 10.72
CA GLU A 47 4.67 2.13 12.18
C GLU A 47 5.94 1.60 12.86
N GLU A 48 6.68 0.72 12.20
CA GLU A 48 7.95 0.14 12.68
C GLU A 48 9.18 1.02 12.36
N ASP A 49 9.02 2.21 11.77
CA ASP A 49 10.11 3.07 11.28
C ASP A 49 11.09 2.36 10.31
N LYS A 50 10.57 1.43 9.50
CA LYS A 50 11.35 0.63 8.53
C LYS A 50 11.33 1.15 7.10
N LEU A 51 10.63 2.26 6.84
CA LEU A 51 10.65 2.92 5.55
C LEU A 51 11.85 3.88 5.45
N ALA A 52 12.68 3.73 4.42
CA ALA A 52 13.80 4.63 4.17
C ALA A 52 13.33 5.90 3.46
N GLY A 53 12.90 6.90 4.25
CA GLY A 53 12.30 8.12 3.70
C GLY A 53 11.02 7.79 2.94
N ALA A 54 10.91 8.24 1.68
CA ALA A 54 9.73 7.99 0.85
C ALA A 54 9.94 6.87 -0.20
N ILE A 55 10.99 6.06 -0.06
CA ILE A 55 11.27 4.94 -0.96
C ILE A 55 10.94 3.61 -0.28
N LEU A 56 10.07 2.83 -0.93
CA LEU A 56 9.82 1.44 -0.60
C LEU A 56 10.58 0.53 -1.57
N HIS A 57 11.36 -0.42 -1.03
CA HIS A 57 12.06 -1.43 -1.82
C HIS A 57 11.20 -2.69 -1.99
N ARG A 58 11.12 -3.21 -3.22
CA ARG A 58 10.54 -4.54 -3.47
C ARG A 58 11.60 -5.62 -3.30
N ASP A 59 12.01 -5.81 -2.05
CA ASP A 59 13.02 -6.78 -1.65
C ASP A 59 12.41 -8.05 -1.04
N GLY A 60 13.29 -8.92 -0.50
CA GLY A 60 12.89 -10.15 0.15
C GLY A 60 12.05 -9.95 1.42
N ASP A 61 12.28 -8.87 2.17
CA ASP A 61 11.50 -8.58 3.40
C ASP A 61 10.08 -8.19 3.04
N LEU A 62 9.90 -7.30 2.06
CA LEU A 62 8.58 -6.90 1.58
C LEU A 62 7.81 -8.11 1.02
N VAL A 63 8.47 -8.95 0.21
CA VAL A 63 7.87 -10.18 -0.35
C VAL A 63 7.44 -11.12 0.77
N PHE A 64 8.27 -11.29 1.80
CA PHE A 64 7.98 -12.16 2.94
C PHE A 64 6.79 -11.67 3.77
N ARG A 65 6.76 -10.37 4.11
CA ARG A 65 5.65 -9.74 4.85
C ARG A 65 4.35 -9.83 4.09
N PHE A 66 4.36 -9.48 2.80
CA PHE A 66 3.20 -9.61 1.93
C PHE A 66 2.68 -11.05 1.87
N SER A 67 3.58 -12.03 1.73
CA SER A 67 3.21 -13.45 1.71
C SER A 67 2.60 -13.92 3.05
N SER A 68 3.08 -13.37 4.16
CA SER A 68 2.54 -13.67 5.50
C SER A 68 1.11 -13.17 5.66
N TYR A 69 0.83 -11.94 5.22
CA TYR A 69 -0.51 -11.36 5.14
C TYR A 69 -1.42 -12.14 4.20
N TRP A 70 -0.90 -12.49 3.01
CA TRP A 70 -1.63 -13.27 2.02
C TRP A 70 -2.12 -14.62 2.59
N ARG A 71 -1.26 -15.33 3.35
CA ARG A 71 -1.61 -16.64 3.92
C ARG A 71 -2.86 -16.60 4.80
N ILE A 72 -3.12 -15.49 5.50
CA ILE A 72 -4.31 -15.32 6.35
C ILE A 72 -5.60 -15.35 5.52
N VAL A 73 -5.55 -14.84 4.29
CA VAL A 73 -6.71 -14.78 3.39
C VAL A 73 -6.69 -15.87 2.31
N ALA A 74 -5.62 -16.65 2.23
CA ALA A 74 -5.35 -17.60 1.14
C ALA A 74 -6.36 -18.74 1.09
N GLU A 75 -6.89 -19.21 2.23
CA GLU A 75 -7.89 -20.30 2.27
C GLU A 75 -9.16 -19.95 1.49
N ARG A 76 -9.45 -18.65 1.32
CA ARG A 76 -10.61 -18.16 0.55
C ARG A 76 -10.33 -18.05 -0.95
N ARG A 77 -9.12 -18.40 -1.43
CA ARG A 77 -8.62 -18.02 -2.77
C ARG A 77 -7.83 -19.14 -3.47
N ARG A 78 -7.87 -19.14 -4.81
CA ARG A 78 -7.17 -20.10 -5.68
C ARG A 78 -5.90 -19.55 -6.34
N THR A 79 -5.61 -18.26 -6.15
CA THR A 79 -4.48 -17.58 -6.79
C THR A 79 -3.24 -17.58 -5.89
N LYS A 80 -2.05 -17.64 -6.49
CA LYS A 80 -0.78 -17.49 -5.76
C LYS A 80 -0.51 -16.01 -5.47
N PRO A 81 0.15 -15.67 -4.35
CA PRO A 81 0.59 -14.30 -4.11
C PRO A 81 1.62 -13.90 -5.16
N ASP A 82 1.43 -12.75 -5.79
CA ASP A 82 2.45 -12.08 -6.59
C ASP A 82 2.46 -10.60 -6.20
N VAL A 83 3.43 -10.21 -5.36
CA VAL A 83 3.55 -8.82 -4.88
C VAL A 83 3.86 -7.84 -6.01
N ARG A 84 4.44 -8.30 -7.13
CA ARG A 84 4.81 -7.43 -8.26
C ARG A 84 3.58 -6.75 -8.86
N LEU A 85 2.43 -7.43 -8.83
CA LEU A 85 1.16 -6.91 -9.34
C LEU A 85 0.67 -5.69 -8.53
N PRO A 86 0.34 -5.81 -7.23
CA PRO A 86 -0.07 -4.64 -6.45
C PRO A 86 1.04 -3.59 -6.35
N PHE A 87 2.32 -4.00 -6.31
CA PHE A 87 3.44 -3.07 -6.30
C PHE A 87 3.46 -2.15 -7.52
N PHE A 88 3.26 -2.70 -8.72
CA PHE A 88 3.27 -1.93 -9.95
C PHE A 88 1.97 -1.15 -10.19
N HIS A 89 0.82 -1.73 -9.83
CA HIS A 89 -0.50 -1.19 -10.17
C HIS A 89 -1.04 -0.14 -9.19
N LEU A 90 -0.46 0.00 -7.99
CA LEU A 90 -0.80 1.09 -7.06
C LEU A 90 -0.50 2.49 -7.62
N ARG A 91 0.27 2.59 -8.71
CA ARG A 91 0.45 3.84 -9.47
C ARG A 91 -0.86 4.39 -10.02
N THR A 92 -1.83 3.53 -10.34
CA THR A 92 -3.10 3.95 -10.94
C THR A 92 -3.90 4.79 -9.93
N GLU A 93 -3.72 4.53 -8.64
CA GLU A 93 -4.32 5.28 -7.55
C GLU A 93 -3.44 6.45 -7.06
N GLY A 94 -2.27 6.66 -7.69
CA GLY A 94 -1.34 7.74 -7.32
C GLY A 94 -0.64 7.55 -5.97
N VAL A 95 -0.74 6.36 -5.36
CA VAL A 95 -0.13 6.06 -4.06
C VAL A 95 1.39 6.16 -4.12
N TRP A 96 1.98 5.70 -5.22
CA TRP A 96 3.40 5.84 -5.49
C TRP A 96 3.71 5.74 -6.99
N GLN A 97 4.91 6.21 -7.35
CA GLN A 97 5.51 5.97 -8.66
C GLN A 97 6.43 4.74 -8.59
N PRO A 98 6.18 3.66 -9.34
CA PRO A 98 7.10 2.52 -9.45
C PRO A 98 8.31 2.92 -10.31
N LEU A 99 9.49 2.58 -9.82
CA LEU A 99 10.78 2.87 -10.43
C LEU A 99 11.63 1.59 -10.58
N GLU A 100 12.56 1.65 -11.52
CA GLU A 100 13.64 0.68 -11.67
C GLU A 100 14.76 0.95 -10.66
N ALA A 101 15.77 0.06 -10.62
CA ALA A 101 16.89 0.17 -9.70
C ALA A 101 17.71 1.47 -9.88
N ASP A 102 17.69 2.04 -11.09
CA ASP A 102 18.37 3.28 -11.43
C ASP A 102 17.50 4.53 -11.22
N GLY A 103 16.29 4.37 -10.67
CA GLY A 103 15.38 5.47 -10.34
C GLY A 103 14.52 5.96 -11.50
N ARG A 104 14.61 5.39 -12.70
CA ARG A 104 13.71 5.73 -13.81
C ARG A 104 12.32 5.09 -13.60
N PRO A 105 11.24 5.70 -14.12
CA PRO A 105 9.91 5.07 -14.10
C PRO A 105 9.93 3.67 -14.70
N ALA A 106 9.39 2.69 -13.98
CA ALA A 106 9.32 1.32 -14.47
C ALA A 106 8.22 1.18 -15.54
N GLU A 107 8.56 0.53 -16.66
CA GLU A 107 7.62 0.28 -17.76
C GLU A 107 6.68 -0.90 -17.48
N ASP A 108 7.12 -1.86 -16.67
CA ASP A 108 6.37 -3.06 -16.34
C ASP A 108 6.63 -3.53 -14.90
N ARG A 109 5.79 -4.47 -14.45
CA ARG A 109 5.85 -5.00 -13.08
C ARG A 109 7.13 -5.75 -12.77
N ASN A 110 7.83 -6.34 -13.74
CA ASN A 110 9.06 -7.08 -13.47
C ASN A 110 10.20 -6.10 -13.15
N ARG A 111 10.25 -4.96 -13.85
CA ARG A 111 11.28 -3.93 -13.70
C ARG A 111 11.08 -3.03 -12.47
N ALA A 112 9.84 -2.90 -11.98
CA ALA A 112 9.51 -2.09 -10.80
C ALA A 112 10.09 -2.68 -9.50
N VAL A 113 11.23 -2.17 -9.04
CA VAL A 113 11.93 -2.64 -7.83
C VAL A 113 11.96 -1.61 -6.70
N LEU A 114 11.67 -0.35 -7.01
CA LEU A 114 11.48 0.73 -6.05
C LEU A 114 10.09 1.34 -6.23
N ALA A 115 9.52 1.89 -5.16
CA ALA A 115 8.31 2.69 -5.19
C ALA A 115 8.56 3.99 -4.44
N GLN A 116 8.44 5.12 -5.15
CA GLN A 116 8.50 6.45 -4.58
C GLN A 116 7.11 6.85 -4.11
N LEU A 117 6.88 6.81 -2.80
CA LEU A 117 5.60 7.20 -2.19
C LEU A 117 5.28 8.66 -2.49
N ASP A 118 4.00 8.92 -2.70
CA ASP A 118 3.48 10.29 -2.67
C ASP A 118 3.70 10.88 -1.26
N VAL A 119 4.24 12.10 -1.21
CA VAL A 119 4.66 12.74 0.05
C VAL A 119 3.45 13.04 0.95
N PRO A 120 2.37 13.68 0.48
CA PRO A 120 1.13 13.79 1.25
C PRO A 120 0.62 12.45 1.80
N PHE A 121 0.66 11.37 1.01
CA PHE A 121 0.26 10.06 1.50
C PHE A 121 1.18 9.55 2.63
N LEU A 122 2.49 9.67 2.46
CA LEU A 122 3.46 9.31 3.49
C LEU A 122 3.22 10.09 4.79
N VAL A 123 2.98 11.41 4.69
CA VAL A 123 2.67 12.24 5.85
C VAL A 123 1.44 11.73 6.58
N CYS A 124 0.37 11.34 5.87
CA CYS A 124 -0.78 10.69 6.47
C CYS A 124 -0.40 9.39 7.19
N LEU A 125 0.39 8.51 6.57
CA LEU A 125 0.82 7.25 7.16
C LEU A 125 1.65 7.41 8.44
N THR A 126 2.38 8.51 8.62
CA THR A 126 3.12 8.75 9.88
C THR A 126 2.20 8.95 11.09
N ASN A 127 0.93 9.30 10.88
CA ASN A 127 -0.04 9.50 11.95
C ASN A 127 -0.75 8.18 12.34
N ALA A 128 -0.75 7.83 13.63
CA ALA A 128 -1.33 6.59 14.13
C ALA A 128 -2.86 6.51 13.98
N ASP A 129 -3.58 7.63 14.13
CA ASP A 129 -5.04 7.66 13.98
C ASP A 129 -5.42 7.46 12.51
N PHE A 130 -4.67 8.06 11.58
CA PHE A 130 -4.85 7.79 10.15
C PHE A 130 -4.62 6.31 9.83
N ARG A 131 -3.53 5.71 10.33
CA ARG A 131 -3.28 4.27 10.14
C ARG A 131 -4.40 3.41 10.72
N THR A 132 -4.99 3.82 11.84
CA THR A 132 -6.13 3.13 12.45
C THR A 132 -7.37 3.18 11.56
N LEU A 133 -7.63 4.32 10.91
CA LEU A 133 -8.74 4.47 9.97
C LEU A 133 -8.49 3.77 8.62
N ALA A 134 -7.24 3.60 8.24
CA ALA A 134 -6.82 2.98 6.97
C ALA A 134 -6.85 1.44 6.98
N ARG A 135 -7.01 0.81 8.16
CA ARG A 135 -7.02 -0.66 8.36
C ARG A 135 -8.44 -1.20 8.43
#